data_AF-A0A1L9B8C9-F1
#
_entry.id   AF-A0A1L9B8C9-F1
#
_cell.length_a   1.000
_cell.length_b   1.000
_cell.length_c   1.000
_cell.angle_alpha   90.00
_cell.angle_beta   90.00
_cell.angle_gamma   90.00
#
_symmetry.space_group_name_H-M   'P 1'
#
loop_
_entity.id
_entity.type
_entity.pdbx_description
1 polymer ?
#
loop_
_entity_poly.entity_id
_entity_poly.type
_entity_poly.pdbx_seq_one_letter_code
_entity_poly.pdbx_strand_id
1 'polypeptide(L)'
;MRIHVWNAFASNNSGSYTIVGRFAKEEVAARVAAELKEVLEAHGVWWETAYSEMKKDHERPSPLDLFIQKHGLTGGADIGSYEDWPTSSGKSAPDAWAIGHQVFVHHPFTITLPRTLGEFIYAQGGRVETELEHSHHPVVSVFEFWRGEHGQEDVERRLVALLEELNVEDGPLVTGIDWDVLPAWKLSGGFGGPLLRMGAVFEDLATGFTAVERIARGYNLHVSVKVFEAWPDADPLAFLRPNEPLLKRERFDVWLTDLGDKPEEVKRLLRDERPLTYEEVCALQGAEPIVVWKWRPPAQAEELASRLRRAGASVEVRPTPVT
;
A
#
# COMPACT_ATOMS: atom_id res chain seq x y z
N MET A 1 -50.35 -6.76 -6.68
CA MET A 1 -49.04 -7.23 -6.18
C MET A 1 -48.16 -6.00 -5.99
N ARG A 2 -47.68 -5.74 -4.77
CA ARG A 2 -46.75 -4.62 -4.47
C ARG A 2 -45.35 -5.19 -4.27
N ILE A 3 -44.40 -4.75 -5.09
CA ILE A 3 -42.99 -5.08 -4.93
C ILE A 3 -42.39 -3.98 -4.06
N HIS A 4 -41.80 -4.37 -2.93
CA HIS A 4 -41.02 -3.47 -2.08
C HIS A 4 -39.55 -3.67 -2.42
N VAL A 5 -38.94 -2.65 -3.02
CA VAL A 5 -37.49 -2.61 -3.23
C VAL A 5 -36.87 -1.97 -1.99
N TRP A 6 -36.05 -2.73 -1.27
CA TRP A 6 -35.25 -2.23 -0.17
C TRP A 6 -33.89 -1.82 -0.74
N ASN A 7 -33.60 -0.52 -0.78
CA ASN A 7 -32.24 -0.04 -0.97
C ASN A 7 -31.52 -0.15 0.37
N ALA A 8 -30.84 -1.26 0.59
CA ALA A 8 -29.82 -1.33 1.62
C ALA A 8 -28.61 -0.54 1.10
N PHE A 9 -28.35 0.64 1.67
CA PHE A 9 -27.05 1.27 1.53
C PHE A 9 -26.08 0.42 2.33
N ALA A 10 -25.23 -0.35 1.64
CA ALA A 10 -24.11 -1.02 2.28
C ALA A 10 -23.27 0.06 2.97
N SER A 11 -22.91 -0.17 4.22
CA SER A 11 -22.12 0.74 5.06
C SER A 11 -20.91 1.27 4.26
N ASN A 12 -20.84 2.59 4.10
CA ASN A 12 -19.85 3.32 3.31
C ASN A 12 -18.56 3.59 4.11
N ASN A 13 -18.12 2.62 4.92
CA ASN A 13 -17.01 2.85 5.86
C ASN A 13 -15.73 2.09 5.47
N SER A 14 -15.69 1.47 4.29
CA SER A 14 -14.61 0.56 3.90
C SER A 14 -13.55 1.15 2.95
N GLY A 15 -13.59 2.46 2.70
CA GLY A 15 -12.54 3.13 1.91
C GLY A 15 -11.27 3.36 2.72
N SER A 16 -10.15 3.60 2.06
CA SER A 16 -8.90 4.08 2.65
C SER A 16 -8.78 5.59 2.53
N TYR A 17 -7.90 6.21 3.32
CA TYR A 17 -7.61 7.64 3.23
C TYR A 17 -6.11 7.88 3.22
N THR A 18 -5.65 8.77 2.34
CA THR A 18 -4.22 9.09 2.23
C THR A 18 -3.99 10.58 2.03
N ILE A 19 -3.14 11.19 2.86
CA ILE A 19 -2.66 12.57 2.70
C ILE A 19 -1.16 12.53 2.38
N VAL A 20 -0.73 13.28 1.36
CA VAL A 20 0.68 13.47 1.02
C VAL A 20 1.05 14.94 1.15
N GLY A 21 1.88 15.26 2.14
CA GLY A 21 2.50 16.58 2.31
C GLY A 21 3.91 16.62 1.73
N ARG A 22 4.35 17.79 1.24
CA ARG A 22 5.72 18.04 0.79
C ARG A 22 6.35 19.22 1.49
N PHE A 23 7.65 19.09 1.77
CA PHE A 23 8.48 20.08 2.43
C PHE A 23 9.71 20.42 1.60
N ALA A 24 10.26 21.61 1.81
CA ALA A 24 11.51 22.02 1.17
C ALA A 24 12.74 21.24 1.68
N LYS A 25 12.66 20.64 2.86
CA LYS A 25 13.78 19.97 3.55
C LYS A 25 13.36 18.60 4.10
N GLU A 26 14.19 17.58 3.92
CA GLU A 26 13.93 16.23 4.42
C GLU A 26 13.80 16.20 5.95
N GLU A 27 14.61 16.99 6.67
CA GLU A 27 14.60 17.01 8.14
C GLU A 27 13.29 17.57 8.70
N VAL A 28 12.66 18.50 7.96
CA VAL A 28 11.36 19.06 8.34
C VAL A 28 10.26 18.02 8.11
N ALA A 29 10.27 17.33 6.95
CA ALA A 29 9.33 16.25 6.68
C ALA A 29 9.42 15.15 7.74
N ALA A 30 10.63 14.68 8.06
CA ALA A 30 10.86 13.66 9.08
C ALA A 30 10.35 14.08 10.47
N ARG A 31 10.62 15.32 10.91
CA ARG A 31 10.11 15.82 12.20
C ARG A 31 8.58 15.89 12.22
N VAL A 32 7.97 16.40 11.15
CA VAL A 32 6.51 16.51 11.03
C VAL A 32 5.85 15.13 11.07
N ALA A 33 6.38 14.17 10.31
CA ALA A 33 5.87 12.80 10.33
C ALA A 33 6.00 12.15 11.72
N ALA A 34 7.11 12.36 12.43
CA ALA A 34 7.30 11.84 13.77
C ALA A 34 6.30 12.45 14.77
N GLU A 35 6.06 13.76 14.72
CA GLU A 35 5.09 14.42 15.60
C GLU A 35 3.64 14.00 15.28
N LEU A 36 3.30 13.86 13.99
CA LEU A 36 2.01 13.31 13.56
C LEU A 36 1.83 11.88 14.05
N LYS A 37 2.86 11.03 13.90
CA LYS A 37 2.80 9.64 14.37
C LYS A 37 2.52 9.57 15.87
N GLU A 38 3.24 10.36 16.66
CA GLU A 38 3.07 10.40 18.12
C GLU A 38 1.63 10.77 18.52
N VAL A 39 1.07 11.85 17.93
CA VAL A 39 -0.30 12.26 18.27
C VAL A 39 -1.35 11.27 17.77
N LEU A 40 -1.17 10.68 16.57
CA LEU A 40 -2.12 9.73 16.00
C LEU A 40 -2.15 8.44 16.82
N GLU A 41 -1.00 7.91 17.22
CA GLU A 41 -0.91 6.73 18.08
C GLU A 41 -1.53 7.01 19.47
N ALA A 42 -1.20 8.16 20.07
CA ALA A 42 -1.77 8.56 21.36
C ALA A 42 -3.30 8.71 21.28
N HIS A 43 -3.81 9.33 20.21
CA HIS A 43 -5.25 9.49 19.99
C HIS A 43 -5.95 8.16 19.73
N GLY A 44 -5.34 7.23 18.99
CA GLY A 44 -5.86 5.88 18.78
C GLY A 44 -6.05 5.11 20.08
N VAL A 45 -5.07 5.15 20.99
CA VAL A 45 -5.16 4.53 22.32
C VAL A 45 -6.26 5.18 23.17
N TRP A 46 -6.34 6.51 23.15
CA TRP A 46 -7.40 7.24 23.83
C TRP A 46 -8.78 6.88 23.29
N TRP A 47 -8.92 6.78 21.97
CA TRP A 47 -10.15 6.45 21.27
C TRP A 47 -10.67 5.07 21.63
N GLU A 48 -9.82 4.04 21.60
CA GLU A 48 -10.20 2.68 21.99
C GLU A 48 -10.71 2.61 23.44
N THR A 49 -10.04 3.32 24.34
CA THR A 49 -10.44 3.40 25.75
C THR A 49 -11.80 4.08 25.88
N ALA A 50 -11.95 5.27 25.29
CA ALA A 50 -13.18 6.05 25.33
C ALA A 50 -14.38 5.31 24.71
N TYR A 51 -14.16 4.62 23.58
CA TYR A 51 -15.18 3.83 22.89
C TYR A 51 -15.63 2.61 23.71
N SER A 52 -14.68 1.90 24.33
CA SER A 52 -14.97 0.69 25.10
C SER A 52 -15.79 0.95 26.37
N GLU A 53 -15.62 2.12 26.99
CA GLU A 53 -16.26 2.41 28.28
C GLU A 53 -17.71 2.90 28.14
N MET A 54 -18.21 3.17 26.92
CA MET A 54 -19.55 3.74 26.64
C MET A 54 -19.94 4.88 27.59
N LYS A 55 -18.96 5.62 28.12
CA LYS A 55 -19.13 6.52 29.25
C LYS A 55 -18.61 7.91 28.93
N LYS A 56 -19.46 8.86 29.33
CA LYS A 56 -19.36 10.30 29.61
C LYS A 56 -18.00 10.99 29.84
N ASP A 57 -16.86 10.36 29.65
CA ASP A 57 -15.53 10.94 29.91
C ASP A 57 -14.99 11.79 28.74
N HIS A 58 -15.90 12.40 27.96
CA HIS A 58 -15.59 13.50 27.03
C HIS A 58 -15.17 14.80 27.77
N GLU A 59 -15.08 14.78 29.11
CA GLU A 59 -14.67 15.93 29.91
C GLU A 59 -13.16 16.22 29.80
N ARG A 60 -12.35 15.26 29.36
CA ARG A 60 -10.91 15.45 29.13
C ARG A 60 -10.63 15.71 27.64
N PRO A 61 -9.81 16.72 27.31
CA PRO A 61 -9.40 16.93 25.92
C PRO A 61 -8.64 15.71 25.41
N SER A 62 -8.96 15.26 24.20
CA SER A 62 -8.24 14.19 23.54
C SER A 62 -6.79 14.60 23.21
N PRO A 63 -5.87 13.64 22.97
CA PRO A 63 -4.54 13.97 22.47
C PRO A 63 -4.56 14.84 21.21
N LEU A 64 -5.52 14.61 20.30
CA LEU A 64 -5.69 15.45 19.12
C LEU A 64 -6.17 16.87 19.47
N ASP A 65 -7.06 17.05 20.45
CA ASP A 65 -7.49 18.38 20.92
C ASP A 65 -6.32 19.18 21.47
N LEU A 66 -5.49 18.55 22.31
CA LEU A 66 -4.30 19.18 22.87
C LEU A 66 -3.30 19.55 21.76
N PHE A 67 -3.16 18.70 20.75
CA PHE A 67 -2.32 18.97 19.59
C PHE A 67 -2.82 20.14 18.74
N ILE A 68 -4.13 20.20 18.47
CA ILE A 68 -4.78 21.31 17.77
C ILE A 68 -4.55 22.63 18.52
N GLN A 69 -4.76 22.63 19.84
CA GLN A 69 -4.52 23.79 20.69
C GLN A 69 -3.05 24.22 20.70
N LYS A 70 -2.13 23.27 20.83
CA LYS A 70 -0.67 23.50 20.86
C LYS A 70 -0.18 24.24 19.61
N HIS A 71 -0.69 23.86 18.44
CA HIS A 71 -0.25 24.40 17.15
C HIS A 71 -1.15 25.52 16.60
N GLY A 72 -2.20 25.90 17.35
CA GLY A 72 -3.14 26.94 16.92
C GLY A 72 -3.90 26.57 15.65
N LEU A 73 -4.21 25.29 15.46
CA LEU A 73 -4.94 24.76 14.29
C LEU A 73 -6.44 25.00 14.44
N THR A 74 -7.18 24.91 13.34
CA THR A 74 -8.64 25.09 13.37
C THR A 74 -9.30 23.85 13.97
N GLY A 75 -9.79 23.98 15.20
CA GLY A 75 -10.63 22.97 15.85
C GLY A 75 -12.10 23.06 15.43
N GLY A 76 -12.82 21.95 15.52
CA GLY A 76 -14.28 21.84 15.38
C GLY A 76 -14.81 20.90 16.45
N ALA A 77 -16.09 21.02 16.80
CA ALA A 77 -16.68 20.26 17.92
C ALA A 77 -16.58 18.73 17.74
N ASP A 78 -16.46 18.26 16.50
CA ASP A 78 -16.50 16.84 16.14
C ASP A 78 -15.19 16.34 15.48
N ILE A 79 -14.10 17.13 15.50
CA ILE A 79 -12.85 16.73 14.83
C ILE A 79 -12.23 15.51 15.51
N GLY A 80 -11.99 14.47 14.73
CA GLY A 80 -11.43 13.21 15.27
C GLY A 80 -12.39 12.45 16.17
N SER A 81 -13.70 12.73 16.05
CA SER A 81 -14.79 11.98 16.66
C SER A 81 -15.13 10.71 15.87
N TYR A 82 -16.27 10.08 16.17
CA TYR A 82 -16.70 8.82 15.56
C TYR A 82 -16.78 8.86 14.02
N GLU A 83 -17.11 10.02 13.46
CA GLU A 83 -17.22 10.19 12.00
C GLU A 83 -15.84 10.34 11.33
N ASP A 84 -14.84 10.80 12.09
CA ASP A 84 -13.53 11.21 11.59
C ASP A 84 -12.39 10.25 11.96
N TRP A 85 -12.65 9.27 12.82
CA TRP A 85 -11.64 8.33 13.29
C TRP A 85 -11.93 6.91 12.81
N PRO A 86 -10.88 6.15 12.41
CA PRO A 86 -11.07 4.76 12.01
C PRO A 86 -11.77 3.92 13.07
N THR A 87 -12.83 3.23 12.65
CA THR A 87 -13.53 2.23 13.45
C THR A 87 -13.54 0.93 12.66
N SER A 88 -13.24 -0.20 13.31
CA SER A 88 -13.34 -1.55 12.74
C SER A 88 -12.20 -2.07 11.83
N SER A 89 -11.04 -1.41 11.76
CA SER A 89 -9.94 -1.80 10.87
C SER A 89 -8.90 -2.77 11.47
N GLY A 90 -9.07 -3.20 12.73
CA GLY A 90 -8.01 -3.88 13.49
C GLY A 90 -6.80 -3.00 13.81
N LYS A 91 -6.79 -1.75 13.32
CA LYS A 91 -5.76 -0.75 13.52
C LYS A 91 -6.33 0.46 14.26
N SER A 92 -5.73 0.82 15.38
CA SER A 92 -6.25 1.85 16.29
C SER A 92 -6.02 3.29 15.80
N ALA A 93 -5.05 3.49 14.91
CA ALA A 93 -4.62 4.80 14.46
C ALA A 93 -4.14 4.80 12.99
N PRO A 94 -4.28 5.92 12.27
CA PRO A 94 -3.57 6.16 11.01
C PRO A 94 -2.04 6.10 11.19
N ASP A 95 -1.32 5.61 10.19
CA ASP A 95 0.13 5.73 10.13
C ASP A 95 0.53 7.13 9.71
N ALA A 96 1.65 7.62 10.25
CA ALA A 96 2.37 8.74 9.67
C ALA A 96 3.86 8.40 9.52
N TRP A 97 4.42 8.70 8.35
CA TRP A 97 5.84 8.49 8.05
C TRP A 97 6.34 9.50 7.02
N ALA A 98 7.65 9.57 6.83
CA ALA A 98 8.27 10.44 5.82
C ALA A 98 9.15 9.62 4.88
N ILE A 99 9.22 10.07 3.61
CA ILE A 99 10.13 9.58 2.59
C ILE A 99 10.75 10.81 1.93
N GLY A 100 12.06 11.00 2.07
CA GLY A 100 12.75 12.20 1.61
C GLY A 100 12.04 13.49 2.06
N HIS A 101 11.51 14.23 1.08
CA HIS A 101 10.83 15.52 1.29
C HIS A 101 9.32 15.41 1.52
N GLN A 102 8.76 14.20 1.57
CA GLN A 102 7.33 13.96 1.66
C GLN A 102 6.94 13.36 3.01
N VAL A 103 5.76 13.74 3.49
CA VAL A 103 5.08 13.17 4.66
C VAL A 103 3.82 12.48 4.18
N PHE A 104 3.56 11.29 4.69
CA PHE A 104 2.38 10.50 4.37
C PHE A 104 1.58 10.32 5.66
N VAL A 105 0.26 10.46 5.55
CA VAL A 105 -0.68 9.97 6.56
C VAL A 105 -1.62 9.02 5.85
N HIS A 106 -1.75 7.79 6.36
CA HIS A 106 -2.59 6.78 5.72
C HIS A 106 -3.38 5.99 6.75
N HIS A 107 -4.62 5.65 6.39
CA HIS A 107 -5.36 4.62 7.08
C HIS A 107 -6.11 3.73 6.05
N PRO A 108 -6.00 2.40 6.12
CA PRO A 108 -6.55 1.50 5.09
C PRO A 108 -8.08 1.38 5.13
N PHE A 109 -8.72 1.83 6.20
CA PHE A 109 -10.16 1.67 6.43
C PHE A 109 -10.74 2.83 7.26
N THR A 110 -11.15 3.91 6.62
CA THR A 110 -11.79 5.07 7.25
C THR A 110 -12.64 5.86 6.26
N ILE A 111 -13.64 6.59 6.75
CA ILE A 111 -14.43 7.52 5.90
C ILE A 111 -13.58 8.72 5.52
N THR A 112 -13.01 9.36 6.54
CA THR A 112 -12.22 10.57 6.43
C THR A 112 -11.09 10.55 7.45
N LEU A 113 -10.21 11.54 7.38
CA LEU A 113 -9.28 11.89 8.45
C LEU A 113 -9.50 13.35 8.87
N PRO A 114 -9.08 13.74 10.08
CA PRO A 114 -9.14 15.13 10.53
C PRO A 114 -8.44 16.09 9.57
N ARG A 115 -9.15 17.11 9.06
CA ARG A 115 -8.57 18.15 8.19
C ARG A 115 -7.38 18.89 8.82
N THR A 116 -7.34 18.91 10.16
CA THR A 116 -6.25 19.50 10.95
C THR A 116 -4.89 18.86 10.69
N LEU A 117 -4.84 17.61 10.20
CA LEU A 117 -3.58 16.98 9.79
C LEU A 117 -2.96 17.70 8.58
N GLY A 118 -3.79 18.05 7.59
CA GLY A 118 -3.39 18.88 6.45
C GLY A 118 -3.03 20.32 6.87
N GLU A 119 -3.82 20.92 7.76
CA GLU A 119 -3.52 22.25 8.32
C GLU A 119 -2.17 22.27 9.04
N PHE A 120 -1.85 21.21 9.79
CA PHE A 120 -0.56 21.07 10.46
C PHE A 120 0.60 21.03 9.46
N ILE A 121 0.45 20.30 8.34
CA ILE A 121 1.46 20.28 7.27
C ILE A 121 1.71 21.71 6.75
N TYR A 122 0.66 22.51 6.52
CA TYR A 122 0.79 23.90 6.10
C TYR A 122 1.43 24.78 7.18
N ALA A 123 1.01 24.64 8.44
CA ALA A 123 1.56 25.40 9.58
C ALA A 123 3.07 25.16 9.77
N GLN A 124 3.55 23.98 9.39
CA GLN A 124 4.97 23.60 9.42
C GLN A 124 5.75 24.03 8.15
N GLY A 125 5.13 24.81 7.26
CA GLY A 125 5.74 25.32 6.03
C GLY A 125 5.75 24.31 4.87
N GLY A 126 5.01 23.21 5.00
CA GLY A 126 4.78 22.26 3.92
C GLY A 126 3.58 22.62 3.05
N ARG A 127 3.24 21.74 2.12
CA ARG A 127 2.04 21.81 1.30
C ARG A 127 1.47 20.41 1.10
N VAL A 128 0.15 20.25 1.24
CA VAL A 128 -0.54 19.04 0.80
C VAL A 128 -0.54 19.00 -0.74
N GLU A 129 0.08 17.96 -1.30
CA GLU A 129 0.17 17.72 -2.75
C GLU A 129 -0.97 16.82 -3.24
N THR A 130 -1.38 15.84 -2.42
CA THR A 130 -2.39 14.84 -2.79
C THR A 130 -3.18 14.46 -1.56
N GLU A 131 -4.48 14.34 -1.75
CA GLU A 131 -5.43 13.81 -0.77
C GLU A 131 -6.33 12.82 -1.51
N LEU A 132 -6.26 11.55 -1.09
CA LEU A 132 -7.13 10.49 -1.61
C LEU A 132 -8.19 10.25 -0.54
N GLU A 133 -9.39 10.76 -0.81
CA GLU A 133 -10.54 10.69 0.08
C GLU A 133 -11.33 9.41 -0.18
N HIS A 134 -11.37 8.51 0.79
CA HIS A 134 -12.25 7.34 0.81
C HIS A 134 -12.10 6.38 -0.40
N SER A 135 -10.87 6.02 -0.73
CA SER A 135 -10.57 5.12 -1.86
C SER A 135 -11.01 3.69 -1.57
N HIS A 136 -11.89 3.15 -2.43
CA HIS A 136 -12.39 1.76 -2.34
C HIS A 136 -11.51 0.75 -3.08
N HIS A 137 -10.64 1.24 -3.95
CA HIS A 137 -9.71 0.42 -4.71
C HIS A 137 -8.28 0.58 -4.20
N PRO A 138 -7.37 -0.34 -4.57
CA PRO A 138 -5.99 -0.29 -4.09
C PRO A 138 -5.28 1.03 -4.42
N VAL A 139 -4.45 1.50 -3.48
CA VAL A 139 -3.65 2.71 -3.66
C VAL A 139 -2.38 2.38 -4.43
N VAL A 140 -2.30 2.91 -5.65
CA VAL A 140 -1.16 2.77 -6.56
C VAL A 140 -0.10 3.78 -6.20
N SER A 141 1.13 3.32 -6.08
CA SER A 141 2.28 4.12 -5.69
C SER A 141 3.31 4.15 -6.81
N VAL A 142 3.64 5.33 -7.32
CA VAL A 142 4.67 5.55 -8.33
C VAL A 142 5.87 6.24 -7.70
N PHE A 143 6.94 5.49 -7.57
CA PHE A 143 8.24 5.93 -7.08
C PHE A 143 9.05 6.51 -8.24
N GLU A 144 9.45 7.76 -8.09
CA GLU A 144 10.36 8.47 -8.96
C GLU A 144 11.74 8.52 -8.29
N PHE A 145 12.73 7.88 -8.90
CA PHE A 145 14.09 7.84 -8.39
C PHE A 145 14.94 8.92 -9.05
N TRP A 146 15.54 9.78 -8.25
CA TRP A 146 16.32 10.94 -8.68
C TRP A 146 17.78 10.77 -8.28
N ARG A 147 18.68 11.39 -9.05
CA ARG A 147 20.11 11.37 -8.76
C ARG A 147 20.40 12.10 -7.43
N GLY A 148 21.17 11.47 -6.55
CA GLY A 148 21.73 12.11 -5.35
C GLY A 148 22.87 13.08 -5.64
N GLU A 149 23.40 13.73 -4.59
CA GLU A 149 24.34 14.85 -4.73
C GLU A 149 25.72 14.47 -5.31
N HIS A 150 26.07 13.18 -5.41
CA HIS A 150 27.42 12.74 -5.76
C HIS A 150 27.46 11.49 -6.66
N GLY A 151 28.13 11.61 -7.81
CA GLY A 151 28.59 10.48 -8.62
C GLY A 151 28.35 10.62 -10.12
N GLN A 152 29.44 10.51 -10.91
CA GLN A 152 29.41 10.30 -12.36
C GLN A 152 29.38 8.80 -12.75
N GLU A 153 29.03 7.92 -11.82
CA GLU A 153 29.04 6.48 -12.09
C GLU A 153 28.03 6.09 -13.17
N ASP A 154 28.21 4.87 -13.68
CA ASP A 154 27.28 4.16 -14.55
C ASP A 154 25.89 4.05 -13.90
N VAL A 155 25.03 5.02 -14.24
CA VAL A 155 23.67 5.15 -13.71
C VAL A 155 22.84 3.93 -14.06
N GLU A 156 22.96 3.42 -15.27
CA GLU A 156 22.14 2.30 -15.75
C GLU A 156 22.44 1.04 -14.95
N ARG A 157 23.73 0.68 -14.80
CA ARG A 157 24.15 -0.46 -13.98
C ARG A 157 23.63 -0.34 -12.54
N ARG A 158 23.61 0.88 -12.00
CA ARG A 158 23.11 1.14 -10.64
C ARG A 158 21.60 0.94 -10.53
N LEU A 159 20.83 1.43 -11.50
CA LEU A 159 19.36 1.26 -11.52
C LEU A 159 18.97 -0.21 -11.71
N VAL A 160 19.73 -0.95 -12.51
CA VAL A 160 19.58 -2.42 -12.61
C VAL A 160 19.83 -3.06 -11.24
N ALA A 161 20.92 -2.72 -10.55
CA ALA A 161 21.23 -3.27 -9.23
C ALA A 161 20.15 -2.93 -8.18
N LEU A 162 19.65 -1.70 -8.18
CA LEU A 162 18.50 -1.28 -7.38
C LEU A 162 17.28 -2.17 -7.64
N LEU A 163 16.89 -2.33 -8.91
CA LEU A 163 15.72 -3.13 -9.28
C LEU A 163 15.89 -4.60 -8.86
N GLU A 164 17.10 -5.14 -9.02
CA GLU A 164 17.45 -6.50 -8.56
C GLU A 164 17.32 -6.65 -7.04
N GLU A 165 17.76 -5.66 -6.27
CA GLU A 165 17.67 -5.67 -4.81
C GLU A 165 16.24 -5.50 -4.31
N LEU A 166 15.43 -4.64 -4.97
CA LEU A 166 14.01 -4.54 -4.67
C LEU A 166 13.24 -5.84 -4.97
N ASN A 167 13.81 -6.68 -5.84
CA ASN A 167 13.29 -7.96 -6.32
C ASN A 167 14.04 -9.18 -5.73
N VAL A 168 14.75 -9.04 -4.62
CA VAL A 168 15.23 -10.24 -3.89
C VAL A 168 14.05 -11.03 -3.32
N GLU A 169 14.27 -12.27 -2.87
CA GLU A 169 13.18 -13.15 -2.43
C GLU A 169 12.38 -12.56 -1.26
N ASP A 170 13.07 -11.86 -0.36
CA ASP A 170 12.54 -11.10 0.78
C ASP A 170 12.37 -9.60 0.46
N GLY A 171 12.51 -9.22 -0.81
CA GLY A 171 12.45 -7.83 -1.26
C GLY A 171 11.04 -7.25 -1.21
N PRO A 172 10.89 -5.92 -1.08
CA PRO A 172 9.58 -5.28 -0.92
C PRO A 172 8.66 -5.51 -2.11
N LEU A 173 9.18 -5.69 -3.33
CA LEU A 173 8.38 -5.96 -4.53
C LEU A 173 7.98 -7.43 -4.69
N VAL A 174 8.32 -8.28 -3.72
CA VAL A 174 7.96 -9.70 -3.70
C VAL A 174 7.01 -9.98 -2.55
N THR A 175 7.35 -9.49 -1.35
CA THR A 175 6.65 -9.83 -0.11
C THR A 175 5.61 -8.82 0.33
N GLY A 176 5.72 -7.54 -0.08
CA GLY A 176 4.86 -6.47 0.43
C GLY A 176 3.79 -5.96 -0.54
N ILE A 177 3.69 -6.55 -1.73
CA ILE A 177 2.80 -6.06 -2.78
C ILE A 177 1.46 -6.80 -2.80
N ASP A 178 0.42 -6.08 -3.23
CA ASP A 178 -0.82 -6.69 -3.70
C ASP A 178 -0.56 -7.42 -5.03
N TRP A 179 -0.82 -8.72 -5.05
CA TRP A 179 -0.47 -9.60 -6.18
C TRP A 179 -1.44 -9.50 -7.36
N ASP A 180 -2.55 -8.80 -7.19
CA ASP A 180 -3.49 -8.54 -8.28
C ASP A 180 -2.91 -7.48 -9.25
N VAL A 181 -2.03 -6.61 -8.76
CA VAL A 181 -1.33 -5.59 -9.55
C VAL A 181 0.18 -5.83 -9.53
N LEU A 182 0.70 -6.40 -10.62
CA LEU A 182 2.14 -6.65 -10.75
C LEU A 182 2.94 -5.34 -10.82
N PRO A 183 4.08 -5.24 -10.12
CA PRO A 183 4.93 -4.06 -10.18
C PRO A 183 5.43 -3.83 -11.60
N ALA A 184 5.60 -2.57 -11.96
CA ALA A 184 6.09 -2.19 -13.28
C ALA A 184 7.10 -1.06 -13.17
N TRP A 185 8.06 -0.97 -14.09
CA TRP A 185 9.05 0.12 -14.05
C TRP A 185 9.61 0.45 -15.43
N LYS A 186 10.07 1.70 -15.55
CA LYS A 186 10.63 2.21 -16.79
C LYS A 186 11.71 3.25 -16.53
N LEU A 187 12.85 3.11 -17.21
CA LEU A 187 13.85 4.17 -17.28
C LEU A 187 13.23 5.43 -17.86
N SER A 188 13.58 6.57 -17.27
CA SER A 188 13.10 7.87 -17.72
C SER A 188 14.21 8.56 -18.52
N GLY A 189 13.95 8.80 -19.80
CA GLY A 189 14.94 9.37 -20.74
C GLY A 189 14.92 10.90 -20.87
N GLY A 190 14.07 11.60 -20.11
CA GLY A 190 13.86 13.04 -20.25
C GLY A 190 14.86 13.88 -19.44
N PHE A 191 15.40 14.95 -20.04
CA PHE A 191 16.18 15.95 -19.31
C PHE A 191 15.34 16.57 -18.17
N GLY A 192 15.89 16.57 -16.96
CA GLY A 192 15.20 17.09 -15.77
C GLY A 192 14.08 16.17 -15.22
N GLY A 193 13.94 14.96 -15.74
CA GLY A 193 13.06 13.94 -15.19
C GLY A 193 13.76 13.04 -14.17
N PRO A 194 13.00 12.13 -13.51
CA PRO A 194 13.61 11.07 -12.71
C PRO A 194 14.47 10.17 -13.60
N LEU A 195 15.33 9.36 -13.00
CA LEU A 195 16.14 8.37 -13.69
C LEU A 195 15.34 7.08 -13.97
N LEU A 196 14.47 6.71 -13.03
CA LEU A 196 13.63 5.53 -13.06
C LEU A 196 12.26 5.88 -12.47
N ARG A 197 11.20 5.33 -13.07
CA ARG A 197 9.87 5.27 -12.46
C ARG A 197 9.53 3.83 -12.16
N MET A 198 8.97 3.57 -10.99
CA MET A 198 8.50 2.25 -10.57
C MET A 198 7.12 2.38 -9.96
N GLY A 199 6.17 1.60 -10.42
CA GLY A 199 4.83 1.48 -9.87
C GLY A 199 4.69 0.20 -9.08
N ALA A 200 4.01 0.26 -7.94
CA ALA A 200 3.59 -0.89 -7.16
C ALA A 200 2.34 -0.55 -6.34
N VAL A 201 1.59 -1.58 -5.95
CA VAL A 201 0.52 -1.51 -4.95
C VAL A 201 1.02 -2.29 -3.73
N PHE A 202 1.11 -1.64 -2.58
CA PHE A 202 1.58 -2.27 -1.34
C PHE A 202 0.41 -2.57 -0.41
N GLU A 203 0.46 -3.72 0.27
CA GLU A 203 -0.52 -4.07 1.31
C GLU A 203 -0.37 -3.17 2.56
N ASP A 204 0.88 -2.82 2.89
CA ASP A 204 1.26 -1.85 3.92
C ASP A 204 2.11 -0.76 3.26
N LEU A 205 1.49 0.39 3.01
CA LEU A 205 2.17 1.53 2.37
C LEU A 205 3.38 2.00 3.17
N ALA A 206 3.28 2.09 4.50
CA ALA A 206 4.34 2.62 5.35
C ALA A 206 5.57 1.70 5.33
N THR A 207 5.36 0.40 5.50
CA THR A 207 6.43 -0.61 5.46
C THR A 207 7.05 -0.68 4.06
N GLY A 208 6.22 -0.77 3.01
CA GLY A 208 6.67 -0.85 1.62
C GLY A 208 7.49 0.37 1.19
N PHE A 209 7.00 1.59 1.49
CA PHE A 209 7.66 2.83 1.08
C PHE A 209 9.00 2.99 1.78
N THR A 210 9.04 2.73 3.09
CA THR A 210 10.26 2.81 3.90
C THR A 210 11.32 1.81 3.41
N ALA A 211 10.91 0.60 3.02
CA ALA A 211 11.81 -0.39 2.46
C ALA A 211 12.39 0.06 1.10
N VAL A 212 11.56 0.60 0.20
CA VAL A 212 12.00 1.13 -1.10
C VAL A 212 12.98 2.29 -0.90
N GLU A 213 12.66 3.26 -0.04
CA GLU A 213 13.54 4.40 0.23
C GLU A 213 14.89 3.95 0.82
N ARG A 214 14.88 3.06 1.82
CA ARG A 214 16.09 2.55 2.45
C ARG A 214 17.03 1.92 1.41
N ILE A 215 16.50 1.09 0.53
CA ILE A 215 17.28 0.47 -0.55
C ILE A 215 17.78 1.56 -1.52
N ALA A 216 16.91 2.48 -1.96
CA ALA A 216 17.28 3.57 -2.86
C ALA A 216 18.40 4.48 -2.32
N ARG A 217 18.37 4.82 -1.03
CA ARG A 217 19.43 5.58 -0.35
C ARG A 217 20.76 4.83 -0.36
N GLY A 218 20.75 3.50 -0.26
CA GLY A 218 21.94 2.65 -0.43
C GLY A 218 22.60 2.81 -1.80
N TYR A 219 21.84 3.19 -2.82
CA TYR A 219 22.30 3.52 -4.17
C TYR A 219 22.48 5.03 -4.42
N ASN A 220 22.48 5.86 -3.37
CA ASN A 220 22.58 7.32 -3.46
C ASN A 220 21.52 7.93 -4.42
N LEU A 221 20.27 7.50 -4.26
CA LEU A 221 19.12 8.03 -4.98
C LEU A 221 18.15 8.69 -4.00
N HIS A 222 17.55 9.80 -4.43
CA HIS A 222 16.39 10.37 -3.75
C HIS A 222 15.11 9.77 -4.32
N VAL A 223 14.11 9.62 -3.47
CA VAL A 223 12.81 9.06 -3.86
C VAL A 223 11.75 10.14 -3.68
N SER A 224 10.87 10.27 -4.67
CA SER A 224 9.59 10.95 -4.54
C SER A 224 8.49 9.98 -4.92
N VAL A 225 7.38 9.98 -4.19
CA VAL A 225 6.26 9.07 -4.43
C VAL A 225 5.04 9.88 -4.84
N LYS A 226 4.35 9.39 -5.87
CA LYS A 226 3.02 9.84 -6.27
C LYS A 226 2.04 8.72 -5.97
N VAL A 227 0.86 9.06 -5.46
CA VAL A 227 -0.19 8.09 -5.14
C VAL A 227 -1.47 8.41 -5.89
N PHE A 228 -2.21 7.38 -6.29
CA PHE A 228 -3.55 7.49 -6.86
C PHE A 228 -4.33 6.19 -6.66
N GLU A 229 -5.65 6.25 -6.76
CA GLU A 229 -6.52 5.08 -6.66
C GLU A 229 -6.60 4.31 -7.99
N ALA A 230 -6.51 2.98 -7.95
CA ALA A 230 -6.73 2.12 -9.11
C ALA A 230 -8.22 2.05 -9.50
N TRP A 231 -8.51 1.74 -10.77
CA TRP A 231 -9.88 1.40 -11.19
C TRP A 231 -9.91 -0.09 -11.59
N PRO A 232 -11.01 -0.82 -11.29
CA PRO A 232 -11.03 -2.28 -11.27
C PRO A 232 -10.89 -2.95 -12.64
N ASP A 233 -11.01 -2.20 -13.73
CA ASP A 233 -11.12 -2.76 -15.09
C ASP A 233 -9.85 -2.61 -15.95
N ALA A 234 -8.77 -2.05 -15.39
CA ALA A 234 -7.54 -1.83 -16.14
C ALA A 234 -6.31 -2.06 -15.27
N ASP A 235 -5.23 -2.54 -15.89
CA ASP A 235 -3.91 -2.51 -15.26
C ASP A 235 -3.51 -1.06 -14.97
N PRO A 236 -3.47 -0.63 -13.69
CA PRO A 236 -3.21 0.76 -13.35
C PRO A 236 -1.77 1.18 -13.66
N LEU A 237 -0.89 0.22 -13.96
CA LEU A 237 0.53 0.43 -14.26
C LEU A 237 0.87 0.20 -15.74
N ALA A 238 -0.13 0.06 -16.62
CA ALA A 238 0.09 -0.19 -18.05
C ALA A 238 1.03 0.83 -18.72
N PHE A 239 1.04 2.09 -18.26
CA PHE A 239 1.90 3.15 -18.79
C PHE A 239 3.40 2.99 -18.45
N LEU A 240 3.73 2.13 -17.48
CA LEU A 240 5.10 1.77 -17.13
C LEU A 240 5.56 0.48 -17.84
N ARG A 241 4.69 -0.19 -18.59
CA ARG A 241 5.03 -1.43 -19.31
C ARG A 241 5.53 -1.16 -20.74
N PRO A 242 6.29 -2.10 -21.35
CA PRO A 242 6.91 -3.25 -20.68
C PRO A 242 7.99 -2.82 -19.70
N ASN A 243 8.35 -3.72 -18.78
CA ASN A 243 9.39 -3.44 -17.80
C ASN A 243 10.76 -3.20 -18.46
N GLU A 244 11.37 -2.05 -18.19
CA GLU A 244 12.66 -1.67 -18.78
C GLU A 244 13.56 -0.98 -17.73
N PRO A 245 14.74 -1.54 -17.40
CA PRO A 245 15.35 -2.75 -17.95
C PRO A 245 14.70 -4.05 -17.43
N LEU A 246 14.92 -5.17 -18.11
CA LEU A 246 14.49 -6.48 -17.63
C LEU A 246 15.30 -6.93 -16.41
N LEU A 247 14.64 -7.64 -15.49
CA LEU A 247 15.34 -8.35 -14.43
C LEU A 247 16.20 -9.47 -15.03
N LYS A 248 17.34 -9.72 -14.40
CA LYS A 248 18.19 -10.89 -14.65
C LYS A 248 17.60 -12.15 -14.02
N ARG A 249 16.83 -11.97 -12.94
CA ARG A 249 16.18 -13.07 -12.22
C ARG A 249 14.88 -13.43 -12.92
N GLU A 250 14.69 -14.74 -13.11
CA GLU A 250 13.43 -15.28 -13.59
C GLU A 250 12.33 -15.18 -12.52
N ARG A 251 11.10 -15.12 -13.01
CA ARG A 251 9.87 -15.10 -12.22
C ARG A 251 8.97 -16.21 -12.71
N PHE A 252 8.21 -16.76 -11.78
CA PHE A 252 7.36 -17.91 -12.04
C PHE A 252 5.95 -17.68 -11.53
N ASP A 253 5.00 -18.16 -12.32
CA ASP A 253 3.60 -18.25 -11.97
C ASP A 253 3.29 -19.67 -11.52
N VAL A 254 2.43 -19.79 -10.52
CA VAL A 254 1.91 -21.07 -10.04
C VAL A 254 0.51 -21.26 -10.62
N TRP A 255 0.37 -22.28 -11.46
CA TRP A 255 -0.85 -22.61 -12.18
C TRP A 255 -1.53 -23.81 -11.53
N LEU A 256 -2.74 -23.61 -11.02
CA LEU A 256 -3.61 -24.69 -10.56
C LEU A 256 -4.35 -25.26 -11.77
N THR A 257 -4.06 -26.51 -12.14
CA THR A 257 -4.66 -27.18 -13.30
C THR A 257 -5.82 -28.08 -12.92
N ASP A 258 -5.83 -28.61 -11.71
CA ASP A 258 -6.93 -29.43 -11.17
C ASP A 258 -6.94 -29.37 -9.63
N LEU A 259 -8.13 -29.30 -9.03
CA LEU A 259 -8.29 -29.26 -7.57
C LEU A 259 -8.00 -30.60 -6.87
N GLY A 260 -7.93 -31.70 -7.62
CA GLY A 260 -7.65 -33.03 -7.11
C GLY A 260 -8.82 -33.70 -6.41
N ASP A 261 -8.49 -34.73 -5.63
CA ASP A 261 -9.44 -35.55 -4.86
C ASP A 261 -9.88 -34.89 -3.53
N LYS A 262 -9.22 -33.79 -3.13
CA LYS A 262 -9.48 -33.06 -1.88
C LYS A 262 -9.68 -31.55 -2.08
N PRO A 263 -10.68 -31.15 -2.89
CA PRO A 263 -10.87 -29.74 -3.26
C PRO A 263 -11.01 -28.80 -2.06
N GLU A 264 -11.66 -29.23 -0.97
CA GLU A 264 -11.86 -28.37 0.20
C GLU A 264 -10.56 -28.09 0.98
N GLU A 265 -9.59 -29.01 0.98
CA GLU A 265 -8.26 -28.75 1.58
C GLU A 265 -7.49 -27.73 0.75
N VAL A 266 -7.57 -27.83 -0.59
CA VAL A 266 -6.94 -26.89 -1.53
C VAL A 266 -7.57 -25.50 -1.40
N LYS A 267 -8.90 -25.40 -1.39
CA LYS A 267 -9.62 -24.13 -1.21
C LYS A 267 -9.28 -23.46 0.12
N ARG A 268 -9.20 -24.23 1.20
CA ARG A 268 -8.77 -23.72 2.51
C ARG A 268 -7.35 -23.17 2.44
N LEU A 269 -6.41 -23.94 1.87
CA LEU A 269 -5.03 -23.49 1.70
C LEU A 269 -4.94 -22.20 0.88
N LEU A 270 -5.71 -22.09 -0.21
CA LEU A 270 -5.73 -20.88 -1.04
C LEU A 270 -6.28 -19.67 -0.29
N ARG A 271 -7.33 -19.84 0.54
CA ARG A 271 -7.89 -18.75 1.35
C ARG A 271 -6.96 -18.30 2.47
N ASP A 272 -6.20 -19.23 3.05
CA ASP A 272 -5.27 -18.91 4.13
C ASP A 272 -4.01 -18.19 3.60
N GLU A 273 -3.65 -18.42 2.33
CA GLU A 273 -2.42 -17.90 1.69
C GLU A 273 -2.67 -16.76 0.70
N ARG A 274 -3.93 -16.53 0.30
CA ARG A 274 -4.34 -15.43 -0.58
C ARG A 274 -5.73 -14.97 -0.16
N PRO A 275 -6.01 -13.66 -0.19
CA PRO A 275 -7.36 -13.14 0.03
C PRO A 275 -8.27 -13.38 -1.18
N LEU A 276 -8.33 -14.62 -1.69
CA LEU A 276 -9.32 -14.98 -2.70
C LEU A 276 -10.72 -14.82 -2.11
N THR A 277 -11.60 -14.19 -2.87
CA THR A 277 -13.02 -14.12 -2.55
C THR A 277 -13.62 -15.52 -2.59
N TYR A 278 -14.70 -15.73 -1.82
CA TYR A 278 -15.43 -16.99 -1.85
C TYR A 278 -15.91 -17.35 -3.28
N GLU A 279 -16.30 -16.33 -4.06
CA GLU A 279 -16.73 -16.50 -5.45
C GLU A 279 -15.59 -17.01 -6.34
N GLU A 280 -14.37 -16.44 -6.23
CA GLU A 280 -13.20 -16.92 -6.96
C GLU A 280 -12.86 -18.37 -6.59
N VAL A 281 -12.93 -18.71 -5.30
CA VAL A 281 -12.68 -20.07 -4.81
C VAL A 281 -13.73 -21.06 -5.33
N CYS A 282 -14.99 -20.66 -5.41
CA CYS A 282 -16.08 -21.46 -5.98
C CYS A 282 -15.92 -21.64 -7.49
N ALA A 283 -15.46 -20.61 -8.20
CA ALA A 283 -15.24 -20.66 -9.64
C ALA A 283 -14.12 -21.63 -10.06
N LEU A 284 -13.29 -22.10 -9.13
CA LEU A 284 -12.23 -23.09 -9.41
C LEU A 284 -12.76 -24.47 -9.82
N GLN A 285 -14.05 -24.78 -9.59
CA GLN A 285 -14.62 -26.08 -9.93
C GLN A 285 -14.94 -26.17 -11.43
N GLY A 286 -14.15 -26.95 -12.17
CA GLY A 286 -14.37 -27.21 -13.60
C GLY A 286 -13.81 -26.13 -14.53
N ALA A 287 -12.96 -25.23 -14.01
CA ALA A 287 -12.31 -24.20 -14.79
C ALA A 287 -11.07 -24.71 -15.55
N GLU A 288 -10.70 -23.98 -16.62
CA GLU A 288 -9.39 -24.08 -17.26
C GLU A 288 -8.27 -23.80 -16.25
N PRO A 289 -7.00 -24.19 -16.52
CA PRO A 289 -5.88 -23.85 -15.65
C PRO A 289 -5.86 -22.36 -15.25
N ILE A 290 -5.83 -22.08 -13.95
CA ILE A 290 -5.83 -20.72 -13.42
C ILE A 290 -4.52 -20.40 -12.71
N VAL A 291 -4.09 -19.14 -12.82
CA VAL A 291 -2.92 -18.65 -12.07
C VAL A 291 -3.35 -18.28 -10.65
N VAL A 292 -2.87 -19.05 -9.67
CA VAL A 292 -3.18 -18.81 -8.25
C VAL A 292 -2.21 -17.84 -7.59
N TRP A 293 -0.94 -17.85 -8.02
CA TRP A 293 0.07 -16.85 -7.64
C TRP A 293 0.88 -16.45 -8.85
N LYS A 294 1.10 -15.14 -9.00
CA LYS A 294 1.89 -14.55 -10.08
C LYS A 294 3.24 -14.11 -9.56
N TRP A 295 4.23 -14.04 -10.45
CA TRP A 295 5.47 -13.28 -10.23
C TRP A 295 6.25 -13.69 -8.98
N ARG A 296 6.40 -14.99 -8.74
CA ARG A 296 7.14 -15.52 -7.59
C ARG A 296 8.61 -15.82 -7.94
N PRO A 297 9.55 -15.65 -6.99
CA PRO A 297 10.87 -16.26 -7.09
C PRO A 297 10.77 -17.78 -7.26
N PRO A 298 11.74 -18.43 -7.92
CA PRO A 298 11.66 -19.86 -8.24
C PRO A 298 11.45 -20.75 -7.00
N ALA A 299 12.19 -20.47 -5.92
CA ALA A 299 12.10 -21.25 -4.68
C ALA A 299 10.71 -21.14 -4.03
N GLN A 300 10.16 -19.91 -3.97
CA GLN A 300 8.82 -19.66 -3.41
C GLN A 300 7.71 -20.27 -4.28
N ALA A 301 7.83 -20.16 -5.61
CA ALA A 301 6.87 -20.76 -6.54
C ALA A 301 6.79 -22.28 -6.35
N GLU A 302 7.94 -22.93 -6.23
CA GLU A 302 8.02 -24.38 -6.04
C GLU A 302 7.56 -24.82 -4.64
N GLU A 303 7.83 -24.02 -3.61
CA GLU A 303 7.30 -24.26 -2.26
C GLU A 303 5.76 -24.21 -2.25
N LEU A 304 5.17 -23.14 -2.81
CA LEU A 304 3.72 -22.98 -2.92
C LEU A 304 3.09 -24.12 -3.74
N ALA A 305 3.70 -24.47 -4.88
CA ALA A 305 3.24 -25.60 -5.68
C ALA A 305 3.33 -26.92 -4.92
N SER A 306 4.41 -27.16 -4.17
CA SER A 306 4.58 -28.35 -3.35
C SER A 306 3.54 -28.45 -2.22
N ARG A 307 3.11 -27.32 -1.66
CA ARG A 307 2.03 -27.29 -0.66
C ARG A 307 0.68 -27.66 -1.27
N LEU A 308 0.34 -27.10 -2.44
CA LEU A 308 -0.88 -27.47 -3.16
C LEU A 308 -0.89 -28.95 -3.59
N ARG A 309 0.23 -29.46 -4.12
CA ARG A 309 0.37 -30.88 -4.49
C ARG A 309 0.18 -31.80 -3.29
N ARG A 310 0.71 -31.44 -2.12
CA ARG A 310 0.48 -32.19 -0.87
C ARG A 310 -0.99 -32.16 -0.41
N ALA A 311 -1.72 -31.11 -0.75
CA ALA A 311 -3.17 -31.00 -0.53
C ALA A 311 -4.00 -31.74 -1.59
N GLY A 312 -3.36 -32.41 -2.57
CA GLY A 312 -4.03 -33.23 -3.59
C GLY A 312 -4.22 -32.55 -4.95
N ALA A 313 -3.89 -31.26 -5.09
CA ALA A 313 -4.07 -30.53 -6.35
C ALA A 313 -3.01 -30.87 -7.42
N SER A 314 -3.39 -30.74 -8.69
CA SER A 314 -2.45 -30.73 -9.81
C SER A 314 -1.99 -29.29 -10.09
N VAL A 315 -0.68 -29.09 -10.10
CA VAL A 315 -0.07 -27.74 -10.18
C VAL A 315 1.16 -27.74 -11.05
N GLU A 316 1.24 -26.72 -11.91
CA GLU A 316 2.40 -26.42 -12.74
C GLU A 316 3.06 -25.12 -12.28
N VAL A 317 4.39 -25.07 -12.40
CA VAL A 317 5.19 -23.86 -12.18
C VAL A 317 5.74 -23.47 -13.54
N ARG A 318 5.40 -22.27 -14.02
CA ARG A 318 5.75 -21.80 -15.36
C ARG A 318 6.46 -20.46 -15.27
N PRO A 319 7.45 -20.15 -16.13
CA PRO A 319 8.01 -18.81 -16.19
C PRO A 319 6.92 -17.78 -16.46
N THR A 320 6.91 -16.68 -15.69
CA THR A 320 5.99 -15.56 -15.90
C THR A 320 6.33 -14.91 -17.23
N PRO A 321 5.35 -14.71 -18.15
CA PRO A 321 5.60 -14.00 -19.39
C PRO A 321 6.20 -12.62 -19.13
N VAL A 322 7.20 -12.24 -19.91
CA VAL A 322 7.78 -10.90 -19.83
C VAL A 322 6.72 -9.90 -20.30
N THR A 323 6.20 -9.07 -19.39
CA THR A 323 5.15 -8.06 -19.64
C THR A 323 5.69 -6.68 -19.93
#